data_AF-A0A9D4PGM6-F1
#
_entry.id   AF-A0A9D4PGM6-F1
#
_cell.length_a   1.000
_cell.length_b   1.000
_cell.length_c   1.000
_cell.angle_alpha   90.00
_cell.angle_beta   90.00
_cell.angle_gamma   90.00
#
_symmetry.space_group_name_H-M   'P 1'
#
loop_
_entity.id
_entity.type
_entity.pdbx_description
1 polymer ?
#
loop_
_entity_poly.entity_id
_entity_poly.type
_entity_poly.pdbx_seq_one_letter_code
_entity_poly.pdbx_strand_id
1 'polypeptide(L)'
;MLYVSTKELRLFEVDKRDAATLGPLIAKNVLPGTTVFSDEWAAYRCIPGLVNANGTPLNLDWHTVNHSVNFIDPATGVNTQRIESEWQKEKRRLVRNGNKTTPALMRSHLAWLWWRSVNARPNVKDKFRRLIEAIARRYPL
;
A
#
# COMPACT_ATOMS: atom_id res chain seq x y z
N MET A 1 0.94 -1.08 -0.31
CA MET A 1 0.06 -1.13 -1.50
C MET A 1 0.42 0.01 -2.42
N LEU A 2 0.60 -0.27 -3.71
CA LEU A 2 0.91 0.72 -4.75
C LEU A 2 -0.17 0.61 -5.82
N TYR A 3 -0.94 1.69 -5.99
CA TYR A 3 -1.83 1.81 -7.14
C TYR A 3 -0.99 2.23 -8.35
N VAL A 4 -0.92 1.39 -9.38
CA VAL A 4 -0.01 1.59 -10.52
C VAL A 4 -0.39 2.81 -11.37
N SER A 5 -1.68 2.95 -11.67
CA SER A 5 -2.23 4.03 -12.51
C SER A 5 -2.04 5.39 -11.84
N THR A 6 -2.43 5.47 -10.56
CA THR A 6 -2.28 6.70 -9.83
C THR A 6 -0.86 6.86 -9.35
N LYS A 7 -0.01 5.86 -9.12
CA LYS A 7 1.25 5.98 -8.35
C LYS A 7 1.05 6.31 -6.86
N GLU A 8 -0.15 6.13 -6.34
CA GLU A 8 -0.42 6.29 -4.91
C GLU A 8 0.20 5.13 -4.13
N LEU A 9 1.02 5.46 -3.13
CA LEU A 9 1.71 4.51 -2.28
C LEU A 9 1.15 4.62 -0.86
N ARG A 10 0.59 3.51 -0.37
CA ARG A 10 0.13 3.36 1.02
C ARG A 10 0.98 2.32 1.72
N LEU A 11 1.57 2.71 2.84
CA LEU A 11 2.34 1.84 3.72
C LEU A 11 1.62 1.78 5.06
N PHE A 12 1.54 0.58 5.64
CA PHE A 12 0.81 0.33 6.88
C PHE A 12 1.76 -0.27 7.91
N GLU A 13 1.70 0.27 9.13
CA GLU A 13 2.25 -0.40 10.31
C GLU A 13 1.29 -1.53 10.69
N VAL A 14 1.85 -2.72 10.91
CA VAL A 14 1.09 -3.92 11.31
C VAL A 14 1.82 -4.63 12.44
N ASP A 15 1.09 -5.01 13.48
CA ASP A 15 1.67 -5.71 14.64
C ASP A 15 2.03 -7.15 14.29
N LYS A 16 1.19 -7.80 13.46
CA LYS A 16 1.40 -9.14 12.94
C LYS A 16 1.25 -9.19 11.44
N ARG A 17 2.10 -10.03 10.85
CA ARG A 17 2.17 -10.30 9.42
C ARG A 17 1.43 -11.61 9.15
N ASP A 18 0.11 -11.60 9.32
CA ASP A 18 -0.75 -12.76 9.09
C ASP A 18 -2.02 -12.40 8.29
N ALA A 19 -2.76 -13.42 7.85
CA ALA A 19 -3.97 -13.23 7.04
C ALA A 19 -5.06 -12.47 7.82
N ALA A 20 -5.19 -12.71 9.14
CA ALA A 20 -6.17 -12.06 9.98
C ALA A 20 -5.95 -10.54 10.09
N THR A 21 -4.70 -10.10 10.06
CA THR A 21 -4.34 -8.67 10.05
C THR A 21 -4.39 -8.08 8.65
N LEU A 22 -3.87 -8.79 7.64
CA LEU A 22 -3.72 -8.24 6.29
C LEU A 22 -5.01 -8.26 5.47
N GLY A 23 -5.87 -9.27 5.62
CA GLY A 23 -7.12 -9.39 4.89
C GLY A 23 -8.03 -8.15 5.04
N PRO A 24 -8.36 -7.72 6.27
CA PRO A 24 -9.15 -6.50 6.49
C PRO A 24 -8.47 -5.24 5.95
N LEU A 25 -7.14 -5.15 6.04
CA LEU A 25 -6.39 -4.03 5.47
C LEU A 25 -6.50 -3.97 3.95
N ILE A 26 -6.38 -5.12 3.27
CA ILE A 26 -6.58 -5.23 1.82
C ILE A 26 -8.02 -4.85 1.47
N ALA A 27 -9.01 -5.43 2.15
CA ALA A 27 -10.42 -5.19 1.86
C ALA A 27 -10.84 -3.72 2.03
N LYS A 28 -10.26 -3.02 3.00
CA LYS A 28 -10.51 -1.59 3.23
C LYS A 28 -9.85 -0.68 2.18
N ASN A 29 -8.76 -1.13 1.55
CA ASN A 29 -7.89 -0.26 0.76
C ASN A 29 -7.85 -0.61 -0.73
N VAL A 30 -8.39 -1.76 -1.14
CA VAL A 30 -8.47 -2.19 -2.53
C VAL A 30 -9.90 -2.01 -3.02
N LEU A 31 -10.04 -1.46 -4.23
CA LEU A 31 -11.35 -1.24 -4.83
C LEU A 31 -11.89 -2.59 -5.36
N PRO A 32 -13.19 -2.91 -5.14
CA PRO A 32 -13.80 -4.11 -5.72
C PRO A 32 -13.62 -4.18 -7.24
N GLY A 33 -13.47 -5.39 -7.79
CA GLY A 33 -13.32 -5.62 -9.23
C GLY A 33 -11.98 -5.20 -9.82
N THR A 34 -10.99 -4.82 -9.00
CA THR A 34 -9.66 -4.46 -9.49
C THR A 34 -8.66 -5.61 -9.47
N THR A 35 -7.64 -5.53 -10.31
CA THR A 35 -6.55 -6.50 -10.37
C THR A 35 -5.53 -6.26 -9.25
N VAL A 36 -5.14 -7.35 -8.58
CA VAL A 36 -4.13 -7.34 -7.51
C VAL A 36 -2.98 -8.26 -7.89
N PHE A 37 -1.76 -7.72 -7.83
CA PHE A 37 -0.52 -8.48 -7.99
C PHE A 37 0.18 -8.62 -6.64
N SER A 38 0.53 -9.84 -6.24
CA SER A 38 1.30 -10.10 -5.01
C SER A 38 2.38 -11.17 -5.22
N ASP A 39 3.23 -11.34 -4.21
CA ASP A 39 3.99 -12.57 -4.07
C ASP A 39 3.08 -13.71 -3.56
N GLU A 40 3.63 -14.93 -3.49
CA GLU A 40 2.91 -16.13 -3.02
C GLU A 40 2.97 -16.36 -1.51
N TRP A 41 3.23 -15.32 -0.72
CA TRP A 41 3.30 -15.49 0.72
C TRP A 41 1.94 -15.91 1.29
N ALA A 42 1.95 -16.89 2.21
CA ALA A 42 0.75 -17.62 2.63
C ALA A 42 -0.39 -16.73 3.16
N ALA A 43 -0.07 -15.59 3.78
CA ALA A 43 -1.07 -14.66 4.29
C ALA A 43 -1.97 -14.06 3.19
N TYR A 44 -1.49 -13.99 1.94
CA TYR A 44 -2.24 -13.45 0.81
C TYR A 44 -3.23 -14.44 0.19
N ARG A 45 -3.20 -15.72 0.58
CA ARG A 45 -4.18 -16.72 0.11
C ARG A 45 -5.63 -16.40 0.51
N CYS A 46 -5.85 -15.46 1.42
CA CYS A 46 -7.18 -14.96 1.76
C CYS A 46 -7.79 -14.02 0.70
N ILE A 47 -6.99 -13.46 -0.22
CA ILE A 47 -7.41 -12.42 -1.18
C ILE A 47 -8.68 -12.80 -1.98
N PRO A 48 -8.79 -14.01 -2.57
CA PRO A 48 -9.97 -14.39 -3.34
C PRO A 48 -11.29 -14.38 -2.54
N GLY A 49 -11.21 -14.59 -1.22
CA GLY A 49 -12.37 -14.66 -0.33
C GLY A 49 -12.69 -13.36 0.40
N LEU A 50 -12.03 -12.25 0.08
CA LEU A 50 -12.25 -10.98 0.78
C LEU A 50 -13.61 -10.38 0.43
N VAL A 51 -14.26 -9.82 1.46
CA VAL A 51 -15.53 -9.10 1.36
C VAL A 51 -15.34 -7.66 1.85
N ASN A 52 -16.18 -6.74 1.37
CA ASN A 52 -16.24 -5.38 1.89
C ASN A 52 -16.97 -5.32 3.25
N ALA A 53 -17.09 -4.12 3.83
CA ALA A 53 -17.74 -3.91 5.13
C ALA A 53 -19.22 -4.34 5.18
N ASN A 54 -19.88 -4.45 4.03
CA ASN A 54 -21.28 -4.88 3.91
C ASN A 54 -21.40 -6.39 3.62
N GLY A 55 -20.29 -7.14 3.67
CA GLY A 55 -20.27 -8.57 3.37
C GLY A 55 -20.33 -8.91 1.88
N THR A 56 -20.23 -7.92 0.98
CA THR A 56 -20.22 -8.17 -0.47
C THR A 56 -18.83 -8.62 -0.92
N PRO A 57 -18.69 -9.69 -1.72
CA PRO A 57 -17.41 -10.10 -2.30
C PRO A 57 -16.72 -8.97 -3.05
N LEU A 58 -15.41 -8.83 -2.85
CA LEU A 58 -14.62 -7.83 -3.57
C LEU A 58 -14.38 -8.20 -5.04
N ASN A 59 -14.49 -9.49 -5.39
CA ASN A 59 -14.27 -10.00 -6.76
C ASN A 59 -12.95 -9.48 -7.35
N LEU A 60 -11.86 -9.65 -6.61
CA LEU A 60 -10.53 -9.21 -7.03
C LEU A 60 -9.95 -10.19 -8.05
N ASP A 61 -9.41 -9.64 -9.14
CA ASP A 61 -8.66 -10.41 -10.12
C ASP A 61 -7.22 -10.58 -9.60
N TRP A 62 -6.95 -11.70 -8.92
CA TRP A 62 -5.71 -11.90 -8.18
C TRP A 62 -4.70 -12.72 -8.98
N HIS A 63 -3.51 -12.15 -9.12
CA HIS A 63 -2.37 -12.74 -9.79
C HIS A 63 -1.15 -12.75 -8.87
N THR A 64 -0.31 -13.79 -9.00
CA THR A 64 0.84 -13.98 -8.12
C THR A 64 2.13 -14.24 -8.89
N VAL A 65 3.26 -14.05 -8.21
CA VAL A 65 4.58 -14.50 -8.67
C VAL A 65 5.30 -15.22 -7.54
N ASN A 66 5.90 -16.36 -7.87
CA ASN A 66 6.71 -17.12 -6.92
C ASN A 66 8.19 -16.67 -6.96
N HIS A 67 8.57 -15.80 -6.03
CA HIS A 67 9.96 -15.29 -5.92
C HIS A 67 11.00 -16.31 -5.49
N SER A 68 10.63 -17.52 -5.06
CA SER A 68 11.62 -18.58 -4.86
C SER A 68 12.08 -19.20 -6.18
N VAL A 69 11.31 -19.01 -7.25
CA VAL A 69 11.57 -19.60 -8.58
C VAL A 69 11.92 -18.51 -9.60
N ASN A 70 11.12 -17.43 -9.66
CA ASN A 70 11.22 -16.40 -10.68
C ASN A 70 11.01 -15.00 -10.11
N PHE A 71 11.72 -14.00 -10.66
CA PHE A 71 11.45 -12.58 -10.38
C PHE A 71 10.28 -12.00 -11.19
N ILE A 72 10.00 -12.62 -12.33
CA ILE A 72 8.89 -12.34 -13.24
C ILE A 72 8.31 -13.70 -13.63
N ASP A 73 7.02 -13.92 -13.43
CA ASP A 73 6.38 -15.16 -13.87
C ASP A 73 6.48 -15.29 -15.40
N PRO A 74 7.08 -16.36 -15.93
CA PRO A 74 7.31 -16.51 -17.37
C PRO A 74 6.03 -16.78 -18.17
N ALA A 75 4.98 -17.32 -17.53
CA ALA A 75 3.72 -17.64 -18.18
C ALA A 75 2.76 -16.43 -18.19
N THR A 76 2.72 -15.69 -17.09
CA THR A 76 1.76 -14.57 -16.90
C THR A 76 2.39 -13.18 -17.04
N GLY A 77 3.72 -13.07 -16.95
CA GLY A 77 4.46 -11.80 -16.92
C GLY A 77 4.34 -11.04 -15.60
N VAL A 78 3.67 -11.61 -14.59
CA VAL A 78 3.41 -10.97 -13.30
C VAL A 78 4.71 -10.72 -12.55
N ASN A 79 4.84 -9.54 -11.95
CA ASN A 79 5.95 -9.19 -11.08
C ASN A 79 5.55 -8.12 -10.05
N THR A 80 6.30 -8.05 -8.95
CA THR A 80 6.11 -7.08 -7.87
C THR A 80 7.30 -6.12 -7.69
N GLN A 81 8.21 -6.06 -8.68
CA GLN A 81 9.45 -5.29 -8.61
C GLN A 81 9.23 -3.81 -8.29
N ARG A 82 8.15 -3.22 -8.84
CA ARG A 82 7.84 -1.81 -8.61
C ARG A 82 7.51 -1.50 -7.16
N ILE A 83 6.67 -2.32 -6.50
CA ILE A 83 6.34 -2.12 -5.09
C ILE A 83 7.55 -2.40 -4.19
N GLU A 84 8.38 -3.39 -4.53
CA GLU A 84 9.62 -3.68 -3.81
C GLU A 84 10.63 -2.52 -3.89
N SER A 85 10.78 -1.92 -5.06
CA SER A 85 11.64 -0.75 -5.27
C SER A 85 11.17 0.46 -4.46
N GLU A 86 9.86 0.75 -4.48
CA GLU A 86 9.28 1.84 -3.68
C GLU A 86 9.40 1.57 -2.18
N TRP A 87 9.13 0.34 -1.74
CA TRP A 87 9.31 -0.08 -0.36
C TRP A 87 10.76 0.12 0.11
N GLN A 88 11.74 -0.28 -0.70
CA GLN A 88 13.16 -0.14 -0.34
C GLN A 88 13.60 1.33 -0.27
N LYS A 89 13.07 2.21 -1.13
CA LYS A 89 13.33 3.66 -1.06
C LYS A 89 12.83 4.25 0.26
N GLU A 90 11.59 3.94 0.65
CA GLU A 90 11.01 4.49 1.87
C GLU A 90 11.61 3.84 3.12
N LYS A 91 11.92 2.54 3.11
CA LYS A 91 12.61 1.87 4.22
C LYS A 91 13.98 2.50 4.51
N ARG A 92 14.75 2.87 3.48
CA ARG A 92 16.02 3.59 3.66
C ARG A 92 15.83 4.95 4.34
N ARG A 93 14.79 5.69 3.96
CA ARG A 93 14.45 7.00 4.53
C ARG A 93 14.01 6.91 5.99
N LEU A 94 13.18 5.92 6.32
CA LEU A 94 12.58 5.80 7.66
C LEU A 94 13.50 5.12 8.69
N VAL A 95 14.37 4.19 8.24
CA VAL A 95 15.06 3.26 9.15
C VAL A 95 16.59 3.30 9.01
N ARG A 96 17.15 3.61 7.84
CA ARG A 96 18.58 3.35 7.55
C ARG A 96 19.49 4.57 7.56
N ASN A 97 19.03 5.76 7.19
CA ASN A 97 19.89 6.94 6.98
C ASN A 97 20.06 7.83 8.24
N GLY A 98 20.32 7.25 9.42
CA GLY A 98 20.61 8.02 10.64
C GLY A 98 19.41 8.69 11.33
N ASN A 99 18.35 9.02 10.60
CA ASN A 99 17.07 9.50 11.12
C ASN A 99 16.13 8.32 11.43
N LYS A 100 16.51 7.46 12.38
CA LYS A 100 15.64 6.37 12.82
C LYS A 100 14.36 6.97 13.38
N THR A 101 13.26 6.80 12.64
CA THR A 101 11.94 7.23 13.10
C THR A 101 11.59 6.43 14.35
N THR A 102 11.20 7.11 15.43
CA THR A 102 10.72 6.43 16.64
C THR A 102 9.38 5.76 16.34
N PRO A 103 9.01 4.67 17.04
CA PRO A 103 7.68 4.08 16.90
C PRO A 103 6.55 5.10 17.06
N ALA A 104 6.72 6.06 17.98
CA ALA A 104 5.77 7.16 18.19
C ALA A 104 5.56 8.05 16.95
N LEU A 105 6.59 8.24 16.11
CA LEU A 105 6.52 9.07 14.91
C LEU A 105 6.19 8.27 13.64
N MET A 106 6.28 6.94 13.69
CA MET A 106 6.11 6.06 12.52
C MET A 106 4.80 6.36 11.78
N ARG A 107 3.68 6.43 12.51
CA ARG A 107 2.36 6.71 11.92
C ARG A 107 2.30 8.03 11.18
N SER A 108 2.86 9.09 11.76
CA SER A 108 2.92 10.42 11.13
C SER A 108 3.77 10.41 9.86
N HIS A 109 4.90 9.68 9.88
CA HIS A 109 5.72 9.51 8.69
C HIS A 109 5.01 8.72 7.60
N LEU A 110 4.34 7.60 7.92
CA LEU A 110 3.57 6.83 6.94
C LEU A 110 2.43 7.65 6.34
N ALA A 111 1.73 8.45 7.15
CA ALA A 111 0.69 9.37 6.68
C ALA A 111 1.26 10.45 5.74
N TRP A 112 2.41 11.03 6.09
CA TRP A 112 3.09 11.99 5.22
C TRP A 112 3.56 11.36 3.91
N LEU A 113 4.09 10.13 3.94
CA LEU A 113 4.50 9.40 2.73
C LEU A 113 3.33 9.16 1.80
N TRP A 114 2.18 8.76 2.35
CA TRP A 114 0.97 8.59 1.57
C TRP A 114 0.51 9.93 0.98
N TRP A 115 0.40 10.98 1.79
CA TRP A 115 0.03 12.32 1.30
C TRP A 115 0.96 12.80 0.19
N ARG A 116 2.28 12.61 0.35
CA ARG A 116 3.29 12.98 -0.64
C ARG A 116 3.14 12.18 -1.93
N SER A 117 2.83 10.88 -1.86
CA SER A 117 2.64 10.04 -3.04
C SER A 117 1.51 10.56 -3.94
N VAL A 118 0.48 11.17 -3.35
CA VAL A 118 -0.67 11.74 -4.07
C VAL A 118 -0.42 13.19 -4.47
N ASN A 119 0.09 14.02 -3.56
CA ASN A 119 0.05 15.47 -3.68
C ASN A 119 1.39 16.12 -4.08
N ALA A 120 2.53 15.45 -3.93
CA ALA A 120 3.83 16.09 -4.19
C ALA A 120 4.26 16.04 -5.67
N ARG A 121 3.38 15.61 -6.58
CA ARG A 121 3.70 15.45 -8.00
C ARG A 121 3.83 16.79 -8.72
N PRO A 122 4.57 16.84 -9.83
CA PRO A 122 4.77 18.09 -10.57
C PRO A 122 3.47 18.74 -11.06
N ASN A 123 2.49 17.92 -11.45
CA ASN A 123 1.21 18.37 -12.01
C ASN A 123 0.15 18.72 -10.97
N VAL A 124 0.43 18.56 -9.67
CA VAL A 124 -0.52 18.88 -8.60
C VAL A 124 -0.32 20.33 -8.16
N LYS A 125 -1.33 21.16 -8.40
CA LYS A 125 -1.40 22.55 -7.95
C LYS A 125 -1.83 22.66 -6.49
N ASP A 126 -1.51 23.80 -5.88
CA ASP A 126 -2.00 24.20 -4.54
C ASP A 126 -1.72 23.19 -3.44
N LYS A 127 -0.49 22.65 -3.42
CA LYS A 127 -0.05 21.63 -2.45
C LYS A 127 -0.28 22.06 -1.00
N PHE A 128 -0.03 23.33 -0.68
CA PHE A 128 -0.28 23.87 0.65
C PHE A 128 -1.76 23.82 1.03
N ARG A 129 -2.65 24.30 0.14
CA ARG A 129 -4.10 24.24 0.36
C ARG A 129 -4.58 22.80 0.57
N ARG A 130 -4.12 21.86 -0.26
CA ARG A 130 -4.44 20.43 -0.14
C ARG A 130 -3.99 19.83 1.19
N LEU A 131 -2.88 20.30 1.76
CA LEU A 131 -2.44 19.91 3.10
C LEU A 131 -3.41 20.42 4.17
N ILE A 132 -3.75 21.71 4.12
CA ILE A 132 -4.69 22.32 5.07
C ILE A 132 -6.07 21.64 5.01
N GLU A 133 -6.59 21.37 3.81
CA GLU A 133 -7.86 20.64 3.65
C GLU A 133 -7.79 19.22 4.22
N ALA A 134 -6.66 18.53 4.09
CA ALA A 134 -6.49 17.20 4.68
C ALA A 134 -6.46 17.26 6.22
N ILE A 135 -5.81 18.28 6.80
CA ILE A 135 -5.79 18.52 8.25
C ILE A 135 -7.19 18.85 8.74
N ALA A 136 -7.90 19.76 8.08
CA ALA A 136 -9.26 20.17 8.45
C ALA A 136 -10.25 19.00 8.41
N ARG A 137 -10.15 18.12 7.40
CA ARG A 137 -10.98 16.90 7.35
C ARG A 137 -10.68 15.92 8.49
N ARG A 138 -9.44 15.88 8.98
CA ARG A 138 -9.01 14.96 10.04
C ARG A 138 -9.35 15.47 11.43
N TYR A 139 -9.33 16.78 11.62
CA TYR A 139 -9.58 17.48 12.89
C TYR A 139 -10.68 18.54 12.67
N PRO A 140 -11.95 18.12 12.51
CA PRO A 140 -13.06 19.06 12.42
C PRO A 140 -13.21 19.84 13.73
N LEU A 141 -13.55 21.12 13.62
CA LEU A 141 -13.89 21.99 14.75
C LEU A 141 -15.27 21.64 15.33
#